data_AF-A0AAN6K500-F1
#
_entry.id   AF-A0AAN6K500-F1
#
_cell.length_a   1.000
_cell.length_b   1.000
_cell.length_c   1.000
_cell.angle_alpha   90.00
_cell.angle_beta   90.00
_cell.angle_gamma   90.00
#
_symmetry.space_group_name_H-M   'P 1'
#
loop_
_entity.id
_entity.type
_entity.pdbx_description
1 polymer ?
#
loop_
_entity_poly.entity_id
_entity_poly.type
_entity_poly.pdbx_seq_one_letter_code
_entity_poly.pdbx_strand_id
1 'polypeptide(L)'
;MASITYKHLQTLLHRTAVRTDVFLTHLNRVLASSTGVEALLCTLSYTLLFVHSRLIRILEKRFERLALAFVTKASSPITGVATLASPRTRLGELCASTKALADLIDDFRFFTRLWGLIAIYGWARENYLAPPGDAVLKTLVWAQVGVSAVFQVLENGAYLAGKGVLRGEKWVVRGPRWMVLSNRFWLAHVLVEGLRLWRVRQLRFNEEFGAKGEVTGSRFDGDTDGVVKVQSKALRKKWVAAIDVALELRG
;
A
#
# COMPACT_ATOMS: atom_id res chain seq x y z
N MET A 1 50.73 6.17 18.64
CA MET A 1 49.51 5.39 18.31
C MET A 1 48.21 6.09 18.75
N ALA A 2 48.10 6.64 19.97
CA ALA A 2 46.85 7.23 20.47
C ALA A 2 46.24 8.39 19.63
N SER A 3 47.07 9.23 18.99
CA SER A 3 46.59 10.36 18.16
C SER A 3 45.85 9.95 16.88
N ILE A 4 46.22 8.79 16.29
CA ILE A 4 45.59 8.26 15.07
C ILE A 4 44.20 7.71 15.39
N THR A 5 44.07 7.03 16.52
CA THR A 5 42.80 6.46 17.01
C THR A 5 41.78 7.55 17.35
N TYR A 6 42.23 8.67 17.94
CA TYR A 6 41.37 9.82 18.25
C TYR A 6 40.80 10.48 16.98
N LYS A 7 41.63 10.72 15.96
CA LYS A 7 41.20 11.28 14.67
C LYS A 7 40.22 10.34 13.94
N HIS A 8 40.42 9.03 14.05
CA HIS A 8 39.52 8.04 13.47
C HIS A 8 38.15 8.00 14.17
N LEU A 9 38.14 8.05 15.51
CA LEU A 9 36.90 8.12 16.29
C LEU A 9 36.13 9.40 15.97
N GLN A 10 36.81 10.55 15.90
CA GLN A 10 36.20 11.84 15.58
C GLN A 10 35.59 11.87 14.18
N THR A 11 36.26 11.26 13.19
CA THR A 11 35.74 11.18 11.81
C THR A 11 34.55 10.22 11.71
N LEU A 12 34.56 9.08 12.43
CA LEU A 12 33.42 8.19 12.50
C LEU A 12 32.22 8.87 13.18
N LEU A 13 32.44 9.55 14.30
CA LEU A 13 31.40 10.25 15.05
C LEU A 13 30.81 11.43 14.26
N HIS A 14 31.65 12.20 13.56
CA HIS A 14 31.17 13.25 12.67
C HIS A 14 30.36 12.66 11.50
N ARG A 15 30.81 11.56 10.90
CA ARG A 15 30.08 10.90 9.80
C ARG A 15 28.75 10.34 10.27
N THR A 16 28.69 9.71 11.44
CA THR A 16 27.45 9.20 12.00
C THR A 16 26.51 10.34 12.40
N ALA A 17 27.02 11.42 12.99
CA ALA A 17 26.24 12.61 13.34
C ALA A 17 25.61 13.24 12.09
N VAL A 18 26.40 13.51 11.04
CA VAL A 18 25.89 14.08 9.77
C VAL A 18 24.86 13.16 9.14
N ARG A 19 25.12 11.86 9.09
CA ARG A 19 24.17 10.89 8.52
C ARG A 19 22.87 10.83 9.33
N THR A 20 22.96 10.94 10.65
CA THR A 20 21.79 10.94 11.54
C THR A 20 20.99 12.22 11.36
N ASP A 21 21.64 13.38 11.25
CA ASP A 21 20.98 14.67 11.00
C ASP A 21 20.22 14.68 9.65
N VAL A 22 20.87 14.22 8.58
CA VAL A 22 20.23 14.07 7.26
C VAL A 22 19.04 13.10 7.32
N PHE A 23 19.16 12.00 8.06
CA PHE A 23 18.06 11.05 8.23
C PHE A 23 16.90 11.66 9.04
N LEU A 24 17.19 12.35 10.14
CA LEU A 24 16.18 12.97 11.00
C LEU A 24 15.43 14.10 10.28
N THR A 25 16.14 14.92 9.50
CA THR A 25 15.51 15.97 8.69
C THR A 25 14.61 15.39 7.60
N HIS A 26 15.02 14.29 6.95
CA HIS A 26 14.16 13.56 6.02
C HIS A 26 12.95 12.94 6.72
N LEU A 27 13.16 12.28 7.86
CA LEU A 27 12.08 11.68 8.64
C LEU A 27 11.06 12.73 9.10
N ASN A 28 11.53 13.87 9.58
CA ASN A 28 10.68 15.00 9.96
C ASN A 28 9.83 15.49 8.78
N ARG A 29 10.42 15.60 7.58
CA ARG A 29 9.69 15.97 6.37
C ARG A 29 8.60 14.95 6.01
N VAL A 30 8.87 13.66 6.15
CA VAL A 30 7.88 12.62 5.88
C VAL A 30 6.74 12.68 6.90
N LEU A 31 7.07 12.80 8.19
CA LEU A 31 6.11 12.89 9.29
C LEU A 31 5.28 14.18 9.27
N ALA A 32 5.78 15.25 8.65
CA ALA A 32 5.05 16.51 8.49
C ALA A 32 3.82 16.37 7.56
N SER A 33 3.72 15.28 6.80
CA SER A 33 2.58 14.99 5.93
C SER A 33 1.78 13.79 6.44
N SER A 34 0.45 13.86 6.41
CA SER A 34 -0.42 12.74 6.78
C SER A 34 -0.18 11.51 5.89
N THR A 35 0.03 11.73 4.59
CA THR A 35 0.38 10.68 3.62
C THR A 35 1.71 10.01 3.96
N GLY A 36 2.72 10.79 4.39
CA GLY A 36 4.02 10.26 4.77
C GLY A 36 3.97 9.44 6.05
N VAL A 37 3.22 9.90 7.07
CA VAL A 37 2.95 9.12 8.29
C VAL A 37 2.29 7.78 7.94
N GLU A 38 1.24 7.79 7.13
CA GLU A 38 0.55 6.57 6.71
C GLU A 38 1.48 5.60 5.96
N ALA A 39 2.32 6.12 5.05
CA ALA A 39 3.29 5.32 4.32
C ALA A 39 4.35 4.69 5.25
N LEU A 40 4.86 5.45 6.23
CA LEU A 40 5.81 4.93 7.23
C LEU A 40 5.17 3.86 8.12
N LEU A 41 3.96 4.07 8.62
CA LEU A 41 3.27 3.10 9.44
C LEU A 41 2.94 1.82 8.67
N CYS A 42 2.54 1.96 7.40
CA CYS A 42 2.30 0.83 6.51
C CYS A 42 3.57 -0.01 6.30
N THR A 43 4.69 0.63 5.95
CA THR A 43 5.97 -0.06 5.74
C THR A 43 6.45 -0.71 7.04
N LEU A 44 6.33 -0.01 8.17
CA LEU A 44 6.70 -0.55 9.48
C LEU A 44 5.85 -1.76 9.87
N SER A 45 4.52 -1.70 9.70
CA SER A 45 3.63 -2.84 9.98
C SER A 45 4.00 -4.08 9.14
N TYR A 46 4.15 -3.92 7.82
CA TYR A 46 4.50 -5.05 6.95
C TYR A 46 5.90 -5.60 7.20
N THR A 47 6.88 -4.75 7.53
CA THR A 47 8.21 -5.21 7.92
C THR A 47 8.17 -5.98 9.24
N LEU A 48 7.41 -5.52 10.23
CA LEU A 48 7.23 -6.24 11.50
C LEU A 48 6.53 -7.58 11.30
N LEU A 49 5.47 -7.66 10.48
CA LEU A 49 4.81 -8.92 10.11
C LEU A 49 5.77 -9.87 9.40
N PHE A 50 6.60 -9.36 8.50
CA PHE A 50 7.63 -10.16 7.84
C PHE A 50 8.65 -10.70 8.86
N VAL A 51 9.17 -9.85 9.74
CA VAL A 51 10.10 -10.24 10.82
C VAL A 51 9.45 -11.28 11.73
N HIS A 52 8.21 -11.07 12.18
CA HIS A 52 7.45 -12.02 12.98
C HIS A 52 7.33 -13.38 12.28
N SER A 53 6.97 -13.41 10.99
CA SER A 53 6.89 -14.66 10.21
C SER A 53 8.23 -15.40 10.12
N ARG A 54 9.36 -14.68 10.16
CA ARG A 54 10.69 -15.29 10.19
C ARG A 54 11.01 -15.81 11.58
N LEU A 55 10.72 -15.03 12.63
CA LEU A 55 10.93 -15.41 14.02
C LEU A 55 10.13 -16.66 14.41
N ILE A 56 8.84 -16.73 14.04
CA ILE A 56 7.98 -17.87 14.37
C ILE A 56 8.54 -19.17 13.75
N ARG A 57 8.99 -19.14 12.49
CA ARG A 57 9.62 -20.29 11.82
C ARG A 57 10.92 -20.73 12.50
N ILE A 58 11.71 -19.80 13.01
CA ILE A 58 12.94 -20.13 13.76
C ILE A 58 12.59 -20.75 15.11
N LEU A 59 11.55 -20.23 15.76
CA LEU A 59 11.07 -20.69 17.05
C LEU A 59 10.49 -22.10 16.97
N GLU A 60 9.64 -22.38 15.97
CA GLU A 60 9.09 -23.72 15.68
C GLU A 60 10.20 -24.76 15.49
N LYS A 61 11.18 -24.48 14.63
CA LYS A 61 12.34 -25.37 14.42
C LYS A 61 13.18 -25.60 15.68
N ARG A 62 13.19 -24.67 16.64
CA ARG A 62 13.85 -24.88 17.94
C ARG A 62 13.01 -25.77 18.83
N PHE A 63 11.70 -25.56 18.88
CA PHE A 63 10.79 -26.42 19.64
C PHE A 63 10.77 -27.86 19.12
N GLU A 64 10.74 -28.06 17.81
CA GLU A 64 10.84 -29.40 17.21
C GLU A 64 12.14 -30.12 17.61
N ARG A 65 13.28 -29.44 17.54
CA ARG A 65 14.57 -30.01 17.96
C ARG A 65 14.61 -30.35 19.44
N LEU A 66 14.03 -29.50 20.28
CA LEU A 66 13.91 -29.78 21.71
C LEU A 66 13.01 -30.99 21.95
N ALA A 67 11.84 -31.05 21.32
CA ALA A 67 10.91 -32.17 21.43
C ALA A 67 11.58 -33.49 20.99
N LEU A 68 12.29 -33.50 19.86
CA LEU A 68 13.04 -34.66 19.38
C LEU A 68 14.15 -35.05 20.36
N ALA A 69 14.89 -34.09 20.91
CA ALA A 69 15.93 -34.37 21.91
C ALA A 69 15.38 -34.91 23.23
N PHE A 70 14.16 -34.52 23.62
CA PHE A 70 13.46 -35.11 24.77
C PHE A 70 13.04 -36.54 24.47
N VAL A 71 12.43 -36.81 23.31
CA VAL A 71 12.00 -38.15 22.91
C VAL A 71 13.19 -39.12 22.82
N THR A 72 14.32 -38.70 22.24
CA THR A 72 15.50 -39.57 22.11
C THR A 72 16.23 -39.84 23.42
N LYS A 73 16.08 -38.97 24.42
CA LYS A 73 16.68 -39.15 25.76
C LYS A 73 15.75 -39.81 26.78
N ALA A 74 14.45 -39.90 26.49
CA ALA A 74 13.51 -40.57 27.36
C ALA A 74 13.64 -42.09 27.21
N SER A 75 14.35 -42.72 28.15
CA SER A 75 14.57 -44.18 28.21
C SER A 75 13.34 -44.97 28.71
N SER A 76 12.20 -44.32 28.94
CA SER A 76 10.98 -44.96 29.45
C SER A 76 9.74 -44.29 28.84
N PRO A 77 8.66 -45.04 28.57
CA PRO A 77 7.43 -44.47 28.03
C PRO A 77 6.89 -43.48 29.07
N ILE A 78 6.94 -42.19 28.75
CA ILE A 78 6.43 -41.13 29.61
C ILE A 78 4.88 -41.27 29.60
N THR A 79 4.35 -42.14 30.45
CA THR A 79 2.94 -42.19 30.84
C THR A 79 2.64 -40.97 31.70
N GLY A 80 2.45 -39.85 31.04
CA GLY A 80 2.12 -38.59 31.67
C GLY A 80 2.32 -37.51 30.64
N VAL A 81 1.22 -37.02 30.06
CA VAL A 81 1.21 -35.80 29.26
C VAL A 81 1.55 -34.67 30.24
N ALA A 82 2.82 -34.54 30.59
CA ALA A 82 3.34 -33.38 31.27
C ALA A 82 3.10 -32.24 30.28
N THR A 83 2.09 -31.42 30.57
CA THR A 83 1.90 -30.13 29.91
C THR A 83 3.15 -29.31 30.20
N LEU A 84 4.17 -29.50 29.36
CA LEU A 84 5.39 -28.71 29.35
C LEU A 84 4.95 -27.28 29.06
N ALA A 85 4.86 -26.46 30.10
CA ALA A 85 4.64 -25.03 29.95
C ALA A 85 5.66 -24.51 28.94
N SER A 86 5.20 -23.86 27.87
CA SER A 86 6.06 -23.35 26.82
C SER A 86 7.22 -22.56 27.43
N PRO A 87 8.48 -23.02 27.28
CA PRO A 87 9.63 -22.32 27.83
C PRO A 87 9.60 -20.84 27.43
N ARG A 88 9.56 -19.94 28.43
CA ARG A 88 9.68 -18.50 28.19
C ARG A 88 11.10 -18.22 27.72
N THR A 89 11.26 -18.15 26.40
CA THR A 89 12.53 -17.82 25.76
C THR A 89 12.50 -16.38 25.29
N ARG A 90 13.65 -15.69 25.33
CA ARG A 90 13.79 -14.33 24.76
C ARG A 90 13.33 -14.24 23.30
N LEU A 91 13.47 -15.33 22.54
CA LEU A 91 12.97 -15.42 21.17
C LEU A 91 11.45 -15.47 21.10
N GLY A 92 10.80 -16.20 22.01
CA GLY A 92 9.34 -16.21 22.15
C GLY A 92 8.79 -14.84 22.54
N GLU A 93 9.44 -14.17 23.50
CA GLU A 93 9.09 -12.80 23.91
C GLU A 93 9.26 -11.80 22.77
N LEU A 94 10.36 -11.86 22.01
CA LEU A 94 10.58 -11.00 20.84
C LEU A 94 9.56 -11.27 19.73
N CYS A 95 9.20 -12.54 19.51
CA CYS A 95 8.21 -12.93 18.53
C CYS A 95 6.83 -12.34 18.88
N ALA A 96 6.44 -12.42 20.15
CA ALA A 96 5.21 -11.86 20.67
C ALA A 96 5.21 -10.33 20.64
N SER A 97 6.29 -9.67 21.07
CA SER A 97 6.39 -8.20 21.06
C SER A 97 6.37 -7.62 19.66
N THR A 98 7.07 -8.26 18.70
CA THR A 98 7.05 -7.85 17.28
C THR A 98 5.63 -7.90 16.72
N LYS A 99 4.88 -8.97 17.01
CA LYS A 99 3.48 -9.08 16.57
C LYS A 99 2.59 -8.06 17.26
N ALA A 100 2.70 -7.90 18.57
CA ALA A 100 1.92 -6.93 19.32
C ALA A 100 2.13 -5.49 18.80
N LEU A 101 3.36 -5.14 18.43
CA LEU A 101 3.66 -3.84 17.83
C LEU A 101 3.04 -3.69 16.44
N ALA A 102 3.08 -4.72 15.60
CA ALA A 102 2.42 -4.69 14.29
C ALA A 102 0.91 -4.51 14.43
N ASP A 103 0.29 -5.28 15.34
CA ASP A 103 -1.15 -5.21 15.61
C ASP A 103 -1.56 -3.83 16.15
N LEU A 104 -0.72 -3.19 16.99
CA LEU A 104 -0.94 -1.83 17.50
C LEU A 104 -0.86 -0.79 16.38
N ILE A 105 0.10 -0.91 15.47
CA ILE A 105 0.23 0.00 14.32
C ILE A 105 -0.98 -0.14 13.41
N ASP A 106 -1.40 -1.37 13.11
CA ASP A 106 -2.59 -1.61 12.29
C ASP A 106 -3.85 -1.03 12.96
N ASP A 107 -3.98 -1.18 14.28
CA ASP A 107 -5.09 -0.61 15.05
C ASP A 107 -5.14 0.92 14.93
N PHE A 108 -4.00 1.59 15.09
CA PHE A 108 -3.89 3.03 14.92
C PHE A 108 -4.28 3.45 13.50
N ARG A 109 -3.84 2.71 12.48
CA ARG A 109 -4.17 2.98 11.07
C ARG A 109 -5.65 2.82 10.78
N PHE A 110 -6.30 1.79 11.33
CA PHE A 110 -7.75 1.64 11.19
C PHE A 110 -8.50 2.77 11.89
N PHE A 111 -8.01 3.22 13.05
CA PHE A 111 -8.60 4.35 13.76
C PHE A 111 -8.47 5.67 12.98
N THR A 112 -7.31 5.99 12.41
CA THR A 112 -7.14 7.20 11.59
C THR A 112 -7.97 7.17 10.31
N ARG A 113 -8.25 5.98 9.77
CA ARG A 113 -9.12 5.81 8.60
C ARG A 113 -10.60 6.07 8.85
N LEU A 114 -11.07 6.08 10.11
CA LEU A 114 -12.47 6.40 10.41
C LEU A 114 -12.92 7.73 9.79
N TRP A 115 -12.00 8.70 9.72
CA TRP A 115 -12.20 10.02 9.13
C TRP A 115 -12.19 10.03 7.59
N GLY A 116 -11.90 8.89 6.94
CA GLY A 116 -11.75 8.75 5.49
C GLY A 116 -13.01 9.13 4.69
N LEU A 117 -14.20 9.02 5.29
CA LEU A 117 -15.45 9.46 4.65
C LEU A 117 -15.46 10.97 4.36
N ILE A 118 -14.83 11.77 5.24
CA ILE A 118 -14.73 13.22 5.05
C ILE A 118 -13.83 13.53 3.84
N ALA A 119 -12.72 12.80 3.70
CA ALA A 119 -11.84 12.93 2.55
C ALA A 119 -12.53 12.51 1.25
N ILE A 120 -13.31 11.42 1.26
CA ILE A 120 -14.10 10.98 0.10
C ILE A 120 -15.16 12.02 -0.27
N TYR A 121 -15.81 12.64 0.73
CA TYR A 121 -16.76 13.74 0.48
C TYR A 121 -16.09 14.95 -0.14
N GLY A 122 -14.93 15.38 0.38
CA GLY A 122 -14.15 16.47 -0.19
C GLY A 122 -13.80 16.20 -1.66
N TRP A 123 -13.31 14.99 -1.94
CA TRP A 123 -13.01 14.56 -3.30
C TRP A 123 -14.25 14.50 -4.20
N ALA A 124 -15.38 13.99 -3.72
CA ALA A 124 -16.64 13.98 -4.46
C ALA A 124 -17.10 15.40 -4.81
N ARG A 125 -16.99 16.34 -3.85
CA ARG A 125 -17.33 17.76 -4.05
C ARG A 125 -16.41 18.42 -5.08
N GLU A 126 -15.11 18.19 -5.02
CA GLU A 126 -14.15 18.72 -6.00
C GLU A 126 -14.48 18.26 -7.41
N ASN A 127 -14.77 16.97 -7.61
CA ASN A 127 -15.14 16.44 -8.92
C ASN A 127 -16.55 16.83 -9.37
N TYR A 128 -17.43 17.20 -8.44
CA TYR A 128 -18.73 17.78 -8.78
C TYR A 128 -18.59 19.22 -9.29
N LEU A 129 -17.75 20.04 -8.64
CA LEU A 129 -17.52 21.43 -9.02
C LEU A 129 -16.65 21.56 -10.28
N ALA A 130 -15.68 20.68 -10.45
CA ALA A 130 -14.78 20.65 -11.60
C ALA A 130 -14.78 19.24 -12.24
N PRO A 131 -15.86 18.86 -12.96
CA PRO A 131 -15.96 17.55 -13.55
C PRO A 131 -14.95 17.38 -14.70
N PRO A 132 -14.45 16.15 -14.93
CA PRO A 132 -13.64 15.87 -16.10
C PRO A 132 -14.42 16.10 -17.40
N GLY A 133 -13.77 16.63 -18.43
CA GLY A 133 -14.41 16.90 -19.73
C GLY A 133 -14.84 15.63 -20.51
N ASP A 134 -14.18 14.49 -20.27
CA ASP A 134 -14.56 13.20 -20.86
C ASP A 134 -15.65 12.51 -20.02
N ALA A 135 -16.77 12.15 -20.66
CA ALA A 135 -17.88 11.45 -20.03
C ALA A 135 -17.46 10.10 -19.42
N VAL A 136 -16.54 9.38 -20.06
CA VAL A 136 -16.01 8.11 -19.54
C VAL A 136 -15.17 8.34 -18.28
N LEU A 137 -14.38 9.42 -18.27
CA LEU A 137 -13.58 9.77 -17.12
C LEU A 137 -14.46 10.21 -15.95
N LYS A 138 -15.55 10.94 -16.23
CA LYS A 138 -16.55 11.33 -15.24
C LYS A 138 -17.22 10.10 -14.61
N THR A 139 -17.67 9.12 -15.39
CA THR A 139 -18.29 7.91 -14.82
C THR A 139 -17.32 7.10 -13.98
N LEU A 140 -16.05 6.98 -14.41
CA LEU A 140 -15.02 6.29 -13.64
C LEU A 140 -14.76 6.98 -12.30
N VAL A 141 -14.63 8.30 -12.27
CA VAL A 141 -14.46 9.06 -11.02
C VAL A 141 -15.63 8.86 -10.07
N TRP A 142 -16.88 8.95 -10.54
CA TRP A 142 -18.04 8.70 -9.68
C TRP A 142 -18.14 7.26 -9.20
N ALA A 143 -17.77 6.30 -10.05
CA ALA A 143 -17.67 4.89 -9.64
C ALA A 143 -16.63 4.71 -8.53
N GLN A 144 -15.49 5.37 -8.62
CA GLN A 144 -14.48 5.32 -7.56
C GLN A 144 -14.97 5.96 -6.27
N VAL A 145 -15.63 7.12 -6.32
CA VAL A 145 -16.23 7.77 -5.13
C VAL A 145 -17.19 6.79 -4.44
N GLY A 146 -18.10 6.17 -5.20
CA GLY A 146 -19.07 5.22 -4.67
C GLY A 146 -18.41 3.98 -4.06
N VAL A 147 -17.48 3.36 -4.78
CA VAL A 147 -16.74 2.19 -4.31
C VAL A 147 -15.93 2.50 -3.04
N SER A 148 -15.24 3.65 -3.00
CA SER A 148 -14.49 4.11 -1.83
C SER A 148 -15.40 4.38 -0.63
N ALA A 149 -16.57 4.98 -0.85
CA ALA A 149 -17.53 5.25 0.23
C ALA A 149 -18.05 3.94 0.84
N VAL A 150 -18.42 2.96 0.02
CA VAL A 150 -18.88 1.64 0.48
C VAL A 150 -17.75 0.91 1.21
N PHE A 151 -16.53 0.92 0.66
CA PHE A 151 -15.34 0.40 1.33
C PHE A 151 -15.18 0.98 2.74
N GLN A 152 -15.20 2.32 2.85
CA GLN A 152 -14.96 3.01 4.11
C GLN A 152 -16.05 2.73 5.15
N VAL A 153 -17.33 2.67 4.73
CA VAL A 153 -18.43 2.33 5.64
C VAL A 153 -18.29 0.91 6.19
N LEU A 154 -17.97 -0.05 5.32
CA LEU A 154 -17.80 -1.45 5.71
C LEU A 154 -16.59 -1.65 6.62
N GLU A 155 -15.46 -1.00 6.32
CA GLU A 155 -14.24 -1.02 7.14
C GLU A 155 -14.53 -0.42 8.52
N ASN A 156 -15.10 0.79 8.57
CA ASN A 156 -15.44 1.47 9.83
C ASN A 156 -16.42 0.64 10.67
N GLY A 157 -17.46 0.08 10.05
CA GLY A 157 -18.44 -0.76 10.73
C GLY A 157 -17.82 -2.04 11.31
N ALA A 158 -16.98 -2.73 10.55
CA ALA A 158 -16.30 -3.92 11.03
C ALA A 158 -15.31 -3.61 12.16
N TYR A 159 -14.57 -2.50 12.06
CA TYR A 159 -13.63 -2.05 13.07
C TYR A 159 -14.33 -1.70 14.39
N LEU A 160 -15.37 -0.86 14.33
CA LEU A 160 -16.14 -0.45 15.53
C LEU A 160 -16.88 -1.63 16.18
N ALA A 161 -17.35 -2.60 15.39
CA ALA A 161 -17.92 -3.84 15.92
C ALA A 161 -16.85 -4.69 16.63
N GLY A 162 -15.66 -4.80 16.04
CA GLY A 162 -14.52 -5.51 16.65
C GLY A 162 -14.02 -4.87 17.95
N LYS A 163 -14.18 -3.56 18.11
CA LYS A 163 -13.88 -2.83 19.36
C LYS A 163 -15.01 -2.81 20.38
N GLY A 164 -16.17 -3.39 20.05
CA GLY A 164 -17.32 -3.43 20.95
C GLY A 164 -18.08 -2.10 21.09
N VAL A 165 -17.80 -1.12 20.22
CA VAL A 165 -18.54 0.16 20.17
C VAL A 165 -19.93 -0.07 19.57
N LEU A 166 -20.00 -0.84 18.48
CA LEU A 166 -21.28 -1.28 17.91
C LEU A 166 -21.74 -2.55 18.65
N ARG A 167 -22.63 -2.36 19.62
CA ARG A 167 -23.18 -3.45 20.43
C ARG A 167 -24.36 -4.13 19.73
N GLY A 168 -24.33 -5.45 19.68
CA GLY A 168 -25.42 -6.29 19.18
C GLY A 168 -24.91 -7.49 18.39
N GLU A 169 -25.51 -8.65 18.63
CA GLU A 169 -25.11 -9.94 18.04
C GLU A 169 -25.03 -9.88 16.50
N LYS A 170 -25.95 -9.15 15.87
CA LYS A 170 -25.97 -8.95 14.42
C LYS A 170 -24.71 -8.27 13.88
N TRP A 171 -24.09 -7.36 14.64
CA TRP A 171 -22.89 -6.63 14.23
C TRP A 171 -21.65 -7.50 14.34
N VAL A 172 -21.54 -8.26 15.43
CA VAL A 172 -20.42 -9.19 15.68
C VAL A 172 -20.41 -10.32 14.65
N VAL A 173 -21.56 -10.95 14.40
CA VAL A 173 -21.68 -12.06 13.42
C VAL A 173 -21.40 -11.59 11.98
N ARG A 174 -21.70 -10.33 11.65
CA ARG A 174 -21.46 -9.77 10.31
C ARG A 174 -20.05 -9.24 10.10
N GLY A 175 -19.30 -8.95 11.17
CA GLY A 175 -17.95 -8.36 11.12
C GLY A 175 -16.99 -9.03 10.13
N PRO A 176 -16.79 -10.37 10.18
CA PRO A 176 -15.91 -11.06 9.23
C PRO A 176 -16.36 -10.92 7.76
N ARG A 177 -17.68 -10.97 7.51
CA ARG A 177 -18.23 -10.80 6.16
C ARG A 177 -18.00 -9.38 5.64
N TRP A 178 -18.11 -8.38 6.50
CA TRP A 178 -17.87 -6.98 6.15
C TRP A 178 -16.41 -6.68 5.86
N MET A 179 -15.48 -7.30 6.59
CA MET A 179 -14.06 -7.24 6.26
C MET A 179 -13.76 -7.82 4.88
N VAL A 180 -14.30 -9.01 4.57
CA VAL A 180 -14.12 -9.62 3.24
C VAL A 180 -14.73 -8.76 2.14
N LEU A 181 -15.94 -8.23 2.37
CA LEU A 181 -16.61 -7.38 1.40
C LEU A 181 -15.85 -6.06 1.19
N SER A 182 -15.34 -5.46 2.26
CA SER A 182 -14.47 -4.29 2.22
C SER A 182 -13.25 -4.55 1.35
N ASN A 183 -12.51 -5.66 1.55
CA ASN A 183 -11.38 -6.03 0.69
C ASN A 183 -11.75 -6.17 -0.80
N ARG A 184 -12.98 -6.62 -1.12
CA ARG A 184 -13.46 -6.69 -2.51
C ARG A 184 -13.72 -5.30 -3.10
N PHE A 185 -14.30 -4.38 -2.33
CA PHE A 185 -14.48 -2.99 -2.76
C PHE A 185 -13.13 -2.26 -2.87
N TRP A 186 -12.17 -2.56 -2.01
CA TRP A 186 -10.79 -2.08 -2.17
C TRP A 186 -10.19 -2.53 -3.50
N LEU A 187 -10.33 -3.81 -3.85
CA LEU A 187 -9.87 -4.32 -5.14
C LEU A 187 -10.61 -3.65 -6.31
N ALA A 188 -11.94 -3.50 -6.19
CA ALA A 188 -12.73 -2.80 -7.20
C ALA A 188 -12.25 -1.35 -7.40
N HIS A 189 -11.89 -0.64 -6.32
CA HIS A 189 -11.33 0.70 -6.40
C HIS A 189 -10.04 0.71 -7.22
N VAL A 190 -9.11 -0.21 -6.94
CA VAL A 190 -7.85 -0.35 -7.67
C VAL A 190 -8.11 -0.64 -9.16
N LEU A 191 -9.08 -1.51 -9.47
CA LEU A 191 -9.45 -1.81 -10.86
C LEU A 191 -10.00 -0.57 -11.58
N VAL A 192 -10.89 0.20 -10.94
CA VAL A 192 -11.44 1.42 -11.55
C VAL A 192 -10.35 2.48 -11.72
N GLU A 193 -9.42 2.64 -10.79
CA GLU A 193 -8.24 3.52 -10.97
C GLU A 193 -7.34 3.03 -12.11
N GLY A 194 -7.14 1.73 -12.25
CA GLY A 194 -6.45 1.15 -13.41
C GLY A 194 -7.14 1.51 -14.73
N LEU A 195 -8.46 1.39 -14.81
CA LEU A 195 -9.25 1.78 -15.99
C LEU A 195 -9.18 3.29 -16.26
N ARG A 196 -9.23 4.11 -15.20
CA ARG A 196 -9.10 5.57 -15.28
C ARG A 196 -7.74 5.96 -15.86
N LEU A 197 -6.65 5.41 -15.32
CA LEU A 197 -5.29 5.68 -15.80
C LEU A 197 -5.09 5.16 -17.22
N TRP A 198 -5.66 4.01 -17.55
CA TRP A 198 -5.64 3.48 -18.91
C TRP A 198 -6.37 4.40 -19.88
N ARG A 199 -7.54 4.94 -19.51
CA ARG A 199 -8.29 5.91 -20.31
C ARG A 199 -7.50 7.21 -20.49
N VAL A 200 -6.90 7.74 -19.42
CA VAL A 200 -6.01 8.92 -19.50
C VAL A 200 -4.84 8.67 -20.44
N ARG A 201 -4.22 7.48 -20.38
CA ARG A 201 -3.15 7.10 -21.30
C ARG A 201 -3.64 7.01 -22.74
N GLN A 202 -4.83 6.45 -22.98
CA GLN A 202 -5.44 6.40 -24.30
C GLN A 202 -5.70 7.81 -24.85
N LEU A 203 -6.21 8.73 -24.03
CA LEU A 203 -6.46 10.12 -24.43
C LEU A 203 -5.15 10.85 -24.76
N ARG A 204 -4.13 10.73 -23.92
CA ARG A 204 -2.80 11.29 -24.20
C ARG A 204 -2.19 10.73 -25.48
N PHE A 205 -2.33 9.42 -25.70
CA PHE A 205 -1.91 8.78 -26.95
C PHE A 205 -2.70 9.32 -28.14
N ASN A 206 -4.01 9.55 -28.01
CA ASN A 206 -4.80 10.15 -29.08
C ASN A 206 -4.40 11.62 -29.35
N GLU A 207 -4.09 12.40 -28.31
CA GLU A 207 -3.61 13.78 -28.42
C GLU A 207 -2.22 13.87 -29.07
N GLU A 208 -1.27 13.05 -28.63
CA GLU A 208 0.09 12.97 -29.18
C GLU A 208 0.10 12.47 -30.64
N PHE A 209 -0.90 11.69 -31.04
CA PHE A 209 -1.00 11.09 -32.38
C PHE A 209 -2.06 11.79 -33.27
N GLY A 210 -2.58 12.95 -32.84
CA GLY A 210 -3.35 13.88 -33.67
C GLY A 210 -4.85 13.57 -33.82
N ALA A 211 -5.44 12.73 -32.97
CA ALA A 211 -6.86 12.38 -33.02
C ALA A 211 -7.75 13.39 -32.25
N LYS A 212 -7.54 14.70 -32.44
CA LYS A 212 -8.60 15.68 -32.19
C LYS A 212 -9.44 15.79 -33.46
N GLY A 213 -10.39 14.86 -33.60
CA GLY A 213 -11.57 15.10 -34.42
C GLY A 213 -12.42 16.13 -33.69
N GLU A 214 -12.51 17.30 -34.30
CA GLU A 214 -13.27 18.47 -33.87
C GLU A 214 -14.73 18.13 -33.52
N VAL A 215 -15.23 18.64 -32.40
CA VAL A 215 -16.68 18.82 -32.17
C VAL A 215 -16.93 20.26 -31.70
N THR A 216 -17.10 21.10 -32.73
CA THR A 216 -18.10 22.18 -32.86
C THR A 216 -17.86 23.54 -32.19
N GLY A 217 -17.44 24.50 -33.03
CA GLY A 217 -17.93 25.87 -33.01
C GLY A 217 -18.31 26.28 -34.43
N SER A 218 -19.60 26.33 -34.74
CA SER A 218 -20.12 26.70 -36.06
C SER A 218 -19.74 28.11 -36.47
N ARG A 219 -18.99 28.26 -37.57
CA ARG A 219 -19.12 29.41 -38.47
C ARG A 219 -18.76 28.99 -39.89
N PHE A 220 -19.71 29.21 -40.80
CA PHE A 220 -19.53 29.21 -42.25
C PHE A 220 -18.24 29.94 -42.64
N ASP A 221 -17.30 29.25 -43.29
CA ASP A 221 -16.70 29.72 -44.53
C ASP A 221 -16.06 28.54 -45.29
N GLY A 222 -15.99 28.66 -46.61
CA GLY A 222 -15.59 27.59 -47.51
C GLY A 222 -14.12 27.20 -47.47
N ASP A 223 -13.85 26.09 -48.17
CA ASP A 223 -12.56 25.43 -48.41
C ASP A 223 -12.13 24.37 -47.38
N THR A 224 -12.70 23.17 -47.55
CA THR A 224 -12.24 21.95 -46.85
C THR A 224 -11.38 21.11 -47.78
N ASP A 225 -10.08 21.32 -47.70
CA ASP A 225 -9.06 20.27 -47.90
C ASP A 225 -8.13 20.21 -46.68
N GLY A 226 -8.76 20.17 -45.50
CA GLY A 226 -8.10 19.92 -44.22
C GLY A 226 -7.80 18.43 -44.05
N VAL A 227 -6.82 17.90 -44.78
CA VAL A 227 -6.28 16.56 -44.52
C VAL A 227 -5.77 16.52 -43.08
N VAL A 228 -6.51 15.88 -42.19
CA VAL A 228 -6.04 15.46 -40.87
C VAL A 228 -4.83 14.56 -41.11
N LYS A 229 -3.63 15.15 -41.08
CA LYS A 229 -2.39 14.43 -41.30
C LYS A 229 -2.25 13.40 -40.20
N VAL A 230 -2.49 12.14 -40.58
CA VAL A 230 -2.22 10.93 -39.81
C VAL A 230 -0.71 10.87 -39.52
N GLN A 231 -0.23 11.63 -38.53
CA GLN A 231 1.10 11.48 -37.95
C GLN A 231 1.24 10.14 -37.21
N SER A 232 0.14 9.39 -37.06
CA SER A 232 0.09 8.20 -36.23
C SER A 232 0.97 7.05 -36.72
N LYS A 233 1.12 6.85 -38.04
CA LYS A 233 1.98 5.79 -38.59
C LYS A 233 3.47 6.09 -38.41
N ALA A 234 3.89 7.35 -38.60
CA ALA A 234 5.27 7.76 -38.44
C ALA A 234 5.72 7.74 -36.97
N LEU A 235 4.85 8.20 -36.06
CA LEU A 235 5.11 8.15 -34.62
C LEU A 235 5.07 6.72 -34.07
N ARG A 236 4.17 5.85 -34.58
CA ARG A 236 4.14 4.43 -34.21
C ARG A 236 5.42 3.71 -34.66
N LYS A 237 5.94 4.04 -35.84
CA LYS A 237 7.22 3.50 -36.33
C LYS A 237 8.41 3.97 -35.47
N LYS A 238 8.40 5.24 -35.03
CA LYS A 238 9.40 5.77 -34.09
C LYS A 238 9.32 5.12 -32.70
N TRP A 239 8.11 4.88 -32.18
CA TRP A 239 7.92 4.21 -30.89
C TRP A 239 8.35 2.74 -30.91
N VAL A 240 8.03 1.99 -31.97
CA VAL A 240 8.50 0.61 -32.14
C VAL A 240 10.03 0.57 -32.23
N ALA A 241 10.62 1.44 -33.04
CA ALA A 241 12.08 1.55 -33.14
C ALA A 241 12.75 1.90 -31.80
N ALA A 242 12.14 2.76 -30.98
CA ALA A 242 12.68 3.11 -29.66
C ALA A 242 12.60 1.93 -28.66
N ILE A 243 11.59 1.07 -28.77
CA ILE A 243 11.45 -0.13 -27.94
C ILE A 243 12.48 -1.19 -28.36
N ASP A 244 12.69 -1.37 -29.66
CA ASP A 244 13.67 -2.33 -30.19
C ASP A 244 15.10 -1.94 -29.77
N VAL A 245 15.45 -0.65 -29.85
CA VAL A 245 16.75 -0.13 -29.38
C VAL A 245 16.91 -0.32 -27.86
N ALA A 246 15.84 -0.12 -27.08
CA ALA A 246 15.89 -0.32 -25.62
C ALA A 246 16.01 -1.79 -25.21
N LEU A 247 15.59 -2.73 -26.07
CA LEU A 247 15.74 -4.17 -25.86
C LEU A 247 17.14 -4.65 -26.26
N GLU A 248 17.71 -4.13 -27.34
CA GLU A 248 19.10 -4.44 -27.77
C GLU A 248 20.15 -3.97 -26.76
N LEU A 249 19.93 -2.82 -26.10
CA LEU A 249 20.83 -2.31 -25.05
C LEU A 249 20.75 -3.07 -23.73
N ARG A 250 19.85 -4.06 -23.62
CA ARG A 250 19.59 -4.83 -22.39
C ARG A 250 19.96 -6.32 -22.50
N GLY A 251 20.37 -6.78 -23.69
CA GLY A 251 20.99 -8.09 -23.92
C GLY A 251 22.50 -7.98 -23.87
#